data_AF-R7VE22-F1
#
_entry.id   AF-R7VE22-F1
#
_cell.length_a   1.000
_cell.length_b   1.000
_cell.length_c   1.000
_cell.angle_alpha   90.00
_cell.angle_beta   90.00
_cell.angle_gamma   90.00
#
_symmetry.space_group_name_H-M   'P 1'
#
loop_
_entity.id
_entity.type
_entity.pdbx_description
1 polymer ?
#
loop_
_entity_poly.entity_id
_entity_poly.type
_entity_poly.pdbx_seq_one_letter_code
_entity_poly.pdbx_strand_id
1 'polypeptide(L)' 'ECCQHRTISFMSYITKIRLHTIMMRNINKIKQEVAEEQCGFVVGKGARNAIFILRMLSERGMEMQNDLYLCFID' A
#
# COMPACT_ATOMS: atom_id res chain seq x y z
N GLU A 1 -26.58 16.49 -2.84
CA GLU A 1 -26.20 15.65 -3.99
C GLU A 1 -24.81 15.09 -3.75
N CYS A 2 -24.56 13.81 -4.06
CA CYS A 2 -23.22 13.21 -3.97
C CYS A 2 -22.53 13.36 -5.33
N CYS A 3 -21.40 14.05 -5.39
CA CYS A 3 -20.69 14.29 -6.66
C CYS A 3 -19.48 13.36 -6.87
N GLN A 4 -19.13 12.54 -5.88
CA GLN A 4 -17.96 11.66 -5.92
C GLN A 4 -18.39 10.20 -6.00
N HIS A 5 -18.50 9.70 -7.23
CA HIS A 5 -18.87 8.32 -7.51
C HIS A 5 -17.61 7.49 -7.79
N ARG A 6 -17.52 6.31 -7.17
CA ARG A 6 -16.51 5.31 -7.49
C ARG A 6 -17.18 4.18 -8.26
N THR A 7 -16.73 3.94 -9.49
CA THR A 7 -17.19 2.79 -10.27
C THR A 7 -16.63 1.51 -9.64
N ILE A 8 -17.53 0.59 -9.27
CA ILE A 8 -17.17 -0.77 -8.83
C ILE A 8 -17.75 -1.74 -9.85
N SER A 9 -16.91 -2.61 -10.40
CA SER A 9 -17.33 -3.67 -11.30
C SER A 9 -17.37 -5.00 -10.56
N PHE A 10 -18.48 -5.73 -10.71
CA PHE A 10 -18.62 -7.07 -10.16
C PHE A 10 -17.96 -8.09 -11.08
N MET A 11 -17.09 -8.91 -10.51
CA MET A 11 -16.40 -9.99 -11.20
C MET A 11 -17.20 -11.29 -11.10
N SER A 12 -17.22 -12.08 -12.18
CA SER A 12 -17.81 -13.42 -12.13
C SER A 12 -17.11 -14.32 -11.10
N TYR A 13 -17.85 -15.28 -10.54
CA TYR A 13 -17.30 -16.23 -9.58
C TYR A 13 -16.08 -17.01 -10.14
N ILE A 14 -16.17 -17.45 -11.39
CA ILE A 14 -15.10 -18.19 -12.08
C ILE A 14 -13.85 -17.31 -12.25
N THR A 15 -14.02 -16.05 -12.64
CA THR A 15 -12.90 -15.13 -12.80
C THR A 15 -12.22 -14.84 -11.46
N LYS A 16 -12.99 -14.70 -10.37
CA LYS A 16 -12.46 -14.49 -9.02
C LYS A 16 -11.59 -15.67 -8.57
N ILE A 17 -12.06 -16.90 -8.77
CA ILE A 17 -11.28 -18.11 -8.44
C ILE A 17 -10.00 -18.17 -9.27
N ARG A 18 -10.11 -17.98 -10.59
CA ARG A 18 -8.96 -18.04 -11.49
C ARG A 18 -7.90 -17.00 -11.12
N LEU A 19 -8.33 -15.77 -10.83
CA LEU A 19 -7.44 -14.70 -10.37
C LEU A 19 -6.74 -15.07 -9.06
N HIS A 20 -7.49 -15.59 -8.10
CA HIS A 20 -6.92 -16.03 -6.82
C HIS A 20 -5.85 -17.11 -7.02
N THR A 21 -6.11 -18.12 -7.87
CA THR A 21 -5.13 -19.17 -8.18
C THR A 21 -3.86 -18.60 -8.82
N ILE A 22 -3.99 -17.66 -9.76
CA ILE A 22 -2.84 -17.01 -10.41
C ILE A 22 -2.03 -16.22 -9.37
N MET A 23 -2.71 -15.46 -8.51
CA MET A 23 -2.06 -14.65 -7.48
C MET A 23 -1.27 -15.52 -6.49
N MET A 24 -1.87 -16.62 -6.00
CA MET A 24 -1.21 -17.53 -5.05
C MET A 24 0.01 -18.23 -5.66
N ARG A 25 -0.02 -18.55 -6.96
CA ARG A 25 1.13 -19.14 -7.66
C ARG A 25 2.30 -18.16 -7.85
N ASN A 26 2.02 -16.86 -7.89
CA ASN A 26 3.03 -15.83 -8.13
C ASN A 26 3.44 -15.06 -6.87
N ILE A 27 2.80 -15.31 -5.72
CA ILE A 27 3.00 -14.50 -4.51
C ILE A 27 4.46 -14.45 -4.05
N ASN A 28 5.21 -15.54 -4.21
CA ASN A 28 6.62 -15.57 -3.81
C ASN A 28 7.50 -14.71 -4.72
N LYS A 29 7.18 -14.63 -6.02
CA LYS A 29 7.89 -13.75 -6.95
C LYS A 29 7.56 -12.29 -6.66
N ILE A 30 6.28 -11.97 -6.47
CA ILE A 30 5.83 -10.61 -6.16
C ILE A 30 6.47 -10.13 -4.85
N LYS A 31 6.53 -10.97 -3.82
CA LYS A 31 7.16 -10.63 -2.54
C LYS A 31 8.65 -10.24 -2.67
N GLN A 32 9.38 -10.77 -3.65
CA GLN A 32 10.78 -10.42 -3.88
C GLN A 32 10.93 -9.05 -4.55
N GLU A 33 9.94 -8.63 -5.34
CA GLU A 33 9.93 -7.35 -6.06
C GLU A 33 9.34 -6.20 -5.22
N VAL A 34 8.63 -6.52 -4.13
CA VAL A 34 7.99 -5.51 -3.28
C VAL A 34 9.02 -4.88 -2.34
N ALA A 35 9.14 -3.55 -2.42
CA ALA A 35 10.01 -2.76 -1.55
C ALA A 35 9.65 -2.92 -0.06
N GLU A 36 10.63 -2.79 0.82
CA GLU A 36 10.42 -2.92 2.26
C GLU A 36 9.52 -1.81 2.82
N GLU A 37 9.55 -0.63 2.22
CA GLU A 37 8.74 0.53 2.60
C GLU A 37 7.27 0.38 2.18
N GLN A 38 6.97 -0.52 1.24
CA GLN A 38 5.61 -0.78 0.78
C GLN A 38 4.75 -1.31 1.94
N CYS A 39 3.69 -0.57 2.26
CA CYS A 39 2.74 -0.94 3.30
C CYS A 39 1.40 -1.44 2.75
N GLY A 40 1.06 -1.11 1.51
CA GLY A 40 -0.20 -1.49 0.86
C GLY A 40 -0.17 -2.93 0.35
N PHE A 41 -1.23 -3.70 0.66
CA PHE A 41 -1.42 -5.09 0.18
C PHE A 41 -0.28 -6.06 0.54
N VAL A 42 0.53 -5.74 1.55
CA VAL A 42 1.59 -6.62 2.07
C VAL A 42 1.10 -7.32 3.33
N VAL A 43 1.33 -8.63 3.41
CA VAL A 43 0.95 -9.45 4.57
C VAL A 43 1.65 -8.91 5.83
N GLY A 44 0.88 -8.62 6.87
CA GLY A 44 1.41 -8.12 8.15
C GLY A 44 1.72 -6.62 8.18
N LYS A 45 1.52 -5.89 7.08
CA LYS A 45 1.64 -4.43 7.02
C LYS A 45 0.29 -3.79 6.71
N GLY A 46 0.11 -2.54 7.12
CA GLY A 46 -1.05 -1.75 6.76
C GLY A 46 -0.78 -0.25 6.88
N ALA A 47 -1.84 0.56 6.72
CA ALA A 47 -1.73 2.02 6.78
C ALA A 47 -1.10 2.54 8.08
N ARG A 48 -1.30 1.81 9.19
CA ARG A 48 -0.71 2.16 10.49
C ARG A 48 0.83 2.08 10.47
N ASN A 49 1.42 1.16 9.71
CA ASN A 49 2.87 1.08 9.50
C ASN A 49 3.38 2.29 8.69
N ALA A 50 2.66 2.70 7.64
CA ALA A 50 3.04 3.87 6.85
C ALA A 50 3.01 5.16 7.70
N ILE A 51 1.97 5.35 8.50
CA ILE A 51 1.87 6.48 9.44
C ILE A 51 3.02 6.45 10.46
N PHE A 52 3.35 5.27 10.99
CA PHE A 52 4.46 5.12 11.92
C PHE A 52 5.81 5.50 11.29
N ILE A 53 6.08 5.05 10.06
CA ILE A 53 7.31 5.42 9.31
C ILE A 53 7.38 6.94 9.12
N LEU A 54 6.29 7.58 8.68
CA LEU A 54 6.24 9.03 8.51
C LEU A 54 6.51 9.78 9.83
N ARG A 55 5.94 9.30 10.93
CA ARG A 55 6.17 9.88 12.26
C ARG A 55 7.63 9.77 12.68
N MET A 56 8.23 8.59 12.51
CA MET A 56 9.66 8.36 12.81
C MET A 56 10.57 9.28 11.98
N LEU A 57 10.28 9.46 10.68
CA LEU A 57 11.04 10.37 9.81
C LEU A 57 10.90 11.83 10.25
N SER A 58 9.69 12.25 10.64
CA SER A 58 9.44 13.60 11.17
C SER A 58 10.19 13.86 12.46
N GLU A 59 10.12 12.94 13.42
CA GLU A 59 10.81 13.06 14.71
C GLU A 59 12.33 13.15 14.51
N ARG A 60 12.90 12.27 13.67
CA ARG A 60 14.32 12.31 13.33
C ARG A 60 14.74 13.59 12.59
N GLY A 61 13.90 14.10 11.69
CA GLY A 61 14.16 15.37 11.00
C GLY A 61 14.25 16.54 11.97
N MET A 62 13.32 16.60 12.93
CA MET A 62 13.32 17.61 14.00
C MET A 62 14.55 17.52 14.89
N GLU A 63 14.95 16.32 15.31
CA GLU A 63 16.14 16.09 16.14
C GLU A 63 17.43 16.55 15.45
N MET A 64 17.53 16.34 14.13
CA MET A 64 18.69 16.72 13.32
C MET A 64 18.63 18.17 12.83
N GLN A 65 17.58 18.93 13.17
CA GLN A 65 17.31 20.29 12.66
C GLN A 65 17.29 20.36 11.13
N ASN A 66 16.80 19.30 10.48
CA ASN A 66 16.67 19.24 9.03
C ASN A 66 15.22 19.52 8.63
N ASP A 67 15.05 20.36 7.61
CA ASP A 67 13.74 20.57 6.99
C ASP A 67 13.27 19.28 6.29
N LEU A 68 12.06 18.83 6.66
CA LEU A 68 11.41 17.66 6.06
C LEU A 68 10.25 18.12 5.18
N TYR A 69 10.20 17.63 3.94
CA TYR A 69 9.11 17.90 3.00
C TYR A 69 8.41 16.59 2.64
N LEU A 70 7.08 16.61 2.62
CA LEU A 70 6.25 15.46 2.25
C LEU A 70 5.56 15.76 0.91
N CYS A 71 5.83 14.93 -0.10
CA CYS A 71 5.18 15.00 -1.40
C CYS A 71 4.04 13.97 -1.46
N PHE A 72 2.81 14.46 -1.52
CA PHE A 72 1.63 13.60 -1.72
C PHE A 72 1.41 13.41 -3.22
N ILE A 73 1.58 12.16 -3.67
CA ILE A 73 1.35 11.73 -5.06
C ILE A 73 0.19 10.72 -5.01
N ASP A 74 -0.84 10.95 -5.82
CA ASP A 74 -2.00 10.07 -6.02
C ASP A 74 -2.12 9.69 -7.50
#